data_AF-A0ABD3QIU3-F1
#
_entry.id   AF-A0ABD3QIU3-F1
#
_cell.length_a   1.000
_cell.length_b   1.000
_cell.length_c   1.000
_cell.angle_alpha   90.00
_cell.angle_beta   90.00
_cell.angle_gamma   90.00
#
_symmetry.space_group_name_H-M   'P 1'
#
loop_
_entity.id
_entity.type
_entity.pdbx_description
1 polymer ?
#
loop_
_entity_poly.entity_id
_entity_poly.type
_entity_poly.pdbx_seq_one_letter_code
_entity_poly.pdbx_strand_id
1 'polypeptide(L)'
;MSTTNLKTSIGVLMVATASSYSFHKSASSSSTWISAAFTAGAAVAGAVALLTFVRQRGHSSSGQHRNPSTDDTSDTISVEGSVMVTLPTWAIASSEEYFSRKYTSDEDMMSLAIHLSDRNITEGTGGPFGAAIFERHEDEVMGSYCTLVSIGMNRVVTLGNSTLHGETVAIQLAQRRVGTYTLRIDEDGGDGSDEGLYWDEGNHEHEKPTQPTSKRQRSFELFTSCEPCAMCLGATLWSGVTRIVCGATKDDAQSIGFDEGPVFEESYKHLEKAGINVTRNVLRAEAAKVLQRYGCGCGPIYNGCK
;
A
#
# COMPACT_ATOMS: atom_id res chain seq x y z
N MET A 1 -21.69 -15.45 56.70
CA MET A 1 -21.64 -14.09 56.14
C MET A 1 -20.31 -14.00 55.38
N SER A 2 -20.21 -14.34 54.08
CA SER A 2 -20.74 -13.64 52.89
C SER A 2 -20.28 -12.17 52.92
N THR A 3 -19.45 -11.63 52.02
CA THR A 3 -19.54 -11.51 50.54
C THR A 3 -18.13 -11.20 49.94
N THR A 4 -17.57 -11.86 48.91
CA THR A 4 -17.69 -11.62 47.43
C THR A 4 -17.51 -10.15 46.99
N ASN A 5 -16.51 -9.76 46.15
CA ASN A 5 -16.45 -9.77 44.67
C ASN A 5 -15.27 -8.84 44.24
N LEU A 6 -14.62 -8.82 43.07
CA LEU A 6 -14.63 -9.58 41.82
C LEU A 6 -13.30 -9.26 41.09
N LYS A 7 -12.62 -10.25 40.52
CA LYS A 7 -11.62 -10.07 39.46
C LYS A 7 -12.37 -10.02 38.13
N THR A 8 -12.12 -9.02 37.29
CA THR A 8 -12.64 -9.01 35.91
C THR A 8 -11.48 -9.29 34.95
N SER A 9 -11.34 -10.55 34.57
CA SER A 9 -10.59 -10.96 33.37
C SER A 9 -11.58 -10.94 32.21
N ILE A 10 -11.31 -10.14 31.18
CA ILE A 10 -12.06 -10.17 29.93
C ILE A 10 -11.50 -11.33 29.10
N GLY A 11 -12.20 -12.48 29.17
CA GLY A 11 -12.01 -13.58 28.24
C GLY A 11 -12.86 -13.33 26.99
N VAL A 12 -12.21 -13.25 25.82
CA VAL A 12 -12.91 -13.24 24.53
C VAL A 12 -13.34 -14.67 24.22
N LEU A 13 -14.65 -14.89 24.19
CA LEU A 13 -15.31 -16.13 23.82
C LEU A 13 -15.27 -16.29 22.29
N MET A 14 -14.47 -17.22 21.78
CA MET A 14 -14.59 -17.71 20.40
C MET A 14 -15.82 -18.62 20.31
N VAL A 15 -16.85 -18.17 19.57
CA VAL A 15 -17.96 -19.03 19.15
C VAL A 15 -17.57 -19.65 17.80
N ALA A 16 -17.21 -20.93 17.80
CA ALA A 16 -17.07 -21.72 16.59
C ALA A 16 -18.44 -22.29 16.19
N THR A 17 -19.02 -21.79 15.10
CA THR A 17 -20.19 -22.43 14.48
C THR A 17 -19.68 -23.56 13.57
N ALA A 18 -19.85 -24.81 14.01
CA ALA A 18 -19.66 -25.98 13.18
C ALA A 18 -20.88 -26.14 12.26
N SER A 19 -20.71 -25.96 10.94
CA SER A 19 -21.70 -26.39 9.96
C SER A 19 -21.59 -27.89 9.74
N SER A 20 -22.57 -28.62 10.23
CA SER A 20 -22.78 -30.05 9.99
C SER A 20 -23.03 -30.31 8.51
N TYR A 21 -22.11 -31.00 7.83
CA TYR A 21 -22.38 -31.59 6.52
C TYR A 21 -23.05 -32.95 6.70
N SER A 22 -24.32 -33.05 6.31
CA SER A 22 -25.04 -34.33 6.18
C SER A 22 -24.56 -35.06 4.92
N PHE A 23 -23.81 -36.15 5.10
CA PHE A 23 -23.50 -37.08 4.02
C PHE A 23 -24.66 -38.06 3.81
N HIS A 24 -25.25 -38.06 2.62
CA HIS A 24 -26.16 -39.10 2.16
C HIS A 24 -25.36 -40.39 1.88
N LYS A 25 -25.61 -41.45 2.67
CA LYS A 25 -25.14 -42.81 2.38
C LYS A 25 -25.94 -43.40 1.21
N SER A 26 -25.25 -43.79 0.15
CA SER A 26 -25.71 -44.83 -0.78
C SER A 26 -24.72 -45.99 -0.69
N ALA A 27 -25.22 -47.17 -0.38
CA ALA A 27 -24.43 -48.40 -0.25
C ALA A 27 -24.58 -49.23 -1.54
N SER A 28 -23.47 -49.69 -2.12
CA SER A 28 -23.38 -51.04 -2.69
C SER A 28 -21.92 -51.50 -2.93
N SER A 29 -21.65 -52.66 -2.33
CA SER A 29 -20.73 -53.77 -2.65
C SER A 29 -19.25 -53.59 -3.07
N SER A 30 -18.46 -54.42 -2.38
CA SER A 30 -17.32 -55.27 -2.82
C SER A 30 -15.87 -54.75 -2.76
N SER A 31 -15.21 -55.16 -1.65
CA SER A 31 -13.88 -55.79 -1.55
C SER A 31 -12.68 -55.26 -2.35
N THR A 32 -11.68 -54.72 -1.63
CA THR A 32 -10.35 -55.34 -1.46
C THR A 32 -9.48 -54.47 -0.52
N TRP A 33 -8.80 -55.11 0.43
CA TRP A 33 -7.87 -54.49 1.37
C TRP A 33 -6.46 -54.54 0.79
N ILE A 34 -5.80 -53.39 0.63
CA ILE A 34 -4.34 -53.30 0.52
C ILE A 34 -3.88 -52.20 1.48
N SER A 35 -3.19 -52.61 2.54
CA SER A 35 -2.48 -51.72 3.45
C SER A 35 -1.26 -51.14 2.74
N ALA A 36 -1.18 -49.82 2.68
CA ALA A 36 0.08 -49.12 2.44
C ALA A 36 0.23 -48.04 3.52
N ALA A 37 1.14 -48.30 4.46
CA ALA A 37 1.60 -47.30 5.42
C ALA A 37 2.42 -46.25 4.67
N PHE A 38 2.07 -44.97 4.83
CA PHE A 38 3.00 -43.88 4.59
C PHE A 38 2.87 -42.85 5.72
N THR A 39 4.06 -42.39 6.11
CA THR A 39 4.43 -41.60 7.27
C THR A 39 3.74 -40.24 7.32
N ALA A 40 3.35 -39.84 8.53
CA ALA A 40 2.77 -38.55 8.85
C ALA A 40 3.76 -37.40 8.56
N GLY A 41 3.47 -36.59 7.54
CA GLY A 41 4.04 -35.26 7.36
C GLY A 41 3.10 -34.22 7.97
N ALA A 42 3.50 -33.62 9.08
CA ALA A 42 2.80 -32.48 9.67
C ALA A 42 2.99 -31.25 8.78
N ALA A 43 1.99 -30.94 7.96
CA ALA A 43 1.88 -29.65 7.29
C ALA A 43 1.36 -28.61 8.30
N VAL A 44 2.24 -27.71 8.73
CA VAL A 44 1.84 -26.50 9.46
C VAL A 44 1.15 -25.57 8.45
N ALA A 45 -0.18 -25.61 8.43
CA ALA A 45 -0.99 -24.64 7.71
C ALA A 45 -0.90 -23.29 8.45
N GLY A 46 -0.02 -22.41 7.98
CA GLY A 46 -0.03 -21.00 8.35
C GLY A 46 -1.29 -20.35 7.82
N ALA A 47 -2.20 -19.96 8.72
CA ALA A 47 -3.43 -19.27 8.39
C ALA A 47 -3.10 -17.87 7.84
N VAL A 48 -3.27 -17.69 6.53
CA VAL A 48 -3.35 -16.38 5.90
C VAL A 48 -4.75 -15.82 6.18
N ALA A 49 -4.85 -14.87 7.11
CA ALA A 49 -6.08 -14.12 7.33
C ALA A 49 -6.28 -13.14 6.17
N LEU A 50 -6.92 -13.61 5.09
CA LEU A 50 -7.43 -12.78 4.02
C LEU A 50 -8.70 -12.07 4.53
N LEU A 51 -8.55 -10.84 5.01
CA LEU A 51 -9.67 -9.95 5.35
C LEU A 51 -10.41 -9.55 4.06
N THR A 52 -11.29 -10.44 3.61
CA THR A 52 -12.18 -10.21 2.47
C THR A 52 -13.50 -9.69 3.04
N PHE A 53 -13.66 -8.37 3.13
CA PHE A 53 -14.98 -7.77 3.34
C PHE A 53 -15.74 -7.80 2.01
N VAL A 54 -16.51 -8.87 1.79
CA VAL A 54 -17.52 -8.91 0.74
C VAL A 54 -18.74 -8.17 1.27
N ARG A 55 -19.01 -6.98 0.74
CA ARG A 55 -20.27 -6.27 0.96
C ARG A 55 -21.39 -7.01 0.23
N GLN A 56 -22.09 -7.89 0.92
CA GLN A 56 -23.33 -8.50 0.40
C GLN A 56 -24.40 -7.41 0.26
N ARG A 57 -24.65 -6.92 -0.96
CA ARG A 57 -25.91 -6.21 -1.28
C ARG A 57 -27.00 -7.27 -1.41
N GLY A 58 -27.84 -7.40 -0.38
CA GLY A 58 -29.05 -8.22 -0.45
C GLY A 58 -29.97 -7.72 -1.57
N HIS A 59 -30.17 -8.53 -2.61
CA HIS A 59 -31.26 -8.34 -3.56
C HIS A 59 -32.50 -9.06 -3.01
N SER A 60 -33.47 -8.27 -2.57
CA SER A 60 -34.84 -8.75 -2.34
C SER A 60 -35.64 -8.48 -3.61
N SER A 61 -36.10 -9.55 -4.26
CA SER A 61 -36.93 -9.51 -5.45
C SER A 61 -38.38 -9.19 -5.10
N SER A 62 -38.91 -8.07 -5.59
CA SER A 62 -40.34 -7.88 -5.80
C SER A 62 -40.54 -6.98 -7.02
N GLY A 63 -41.11 -7.54 -8.08
CA GLY A 63 -41.29 -6.83 -9.35
C GLY A 63 -42.44 -5.82 -9.33
N GLN A 64 -42.32 -4.79 -10.16
CA GLN A 64 -43.41 -4.25 -10.99
C GLN A 64 -42.86 -3.23 -12.01
N HIS A 65 -43.41 -3.31 -13.22
CA HIS A 65 -43.26 -2.49 -14.43
C HIS A 65 -42.72 -1.04 -14.30
N ARG A 66 -41.79 -0.64 -15.20
CA ARG A 66 -41.98 0.46 -16.19
C ARG A 66 -40.77 0.70 -17.13
N ASN A 67 -41.13 0.86 -18.41
CA ASN A 67 -40.57 1.59 -19.56
C ASN A 67 -39.08 1.53 -19.99
N PRO A 68 -38.80 1.43 -21.31
CA PRO A 68 -37.46 1.46 -21.88
C PRO A 68 -37.04 2.89 -22.23
N SER A 69 -35.91 3.36 -21.70
CA SER A 69 -35.22 4.54 -22.25
C SER A 69 -33.79 4.61 -21.73
N THR A 70 -32.92 5.07 -22.64
CA THR A 70 -31.52 5.49 -22.50
C THR A 70 -30.46 4.39 -22.39
N ASP A 71 -30.03 3.93 -23.57
CA ASP A 71 -28.63 3.92 -24.00
C ASP A 71 -27.60 3.60 -22.90
N ASP A 72 -27.42 2.30 -22.64
CA ASP A 72 -26.32 1.78 -21.83
C ASP A 72 -25.23 1.27 -22.80
N THR A 73 -24.55 2.21 -23.46
CA THR A 73 -23.32 1.96 -24.21
C THR A 73 -22.13 2.12 -23.28
N SER A 74 -22.01 1.26 -22.25
CA SER A 74 -20.69 1.00 -21.70
C SER A 74 -19.94 0.13 -22.71
N ASP A 75 -19.21 0.76 -23.63
CA ASP A 75 -18.32 0.12 -24.63
C ASP A 75 -17.09 -0.52 -23.95
N THR A 76 -17.29 -1.23 -22.85
CA THR A 76 -16.23 -1.90 -22.09
C THR A 76 -16.53 -3.38 -21.99
N ILE A 77 -15.63 -4.20 -22.53
CA ILE A 77 -15.61 -5.64 -22.28
C ILE A 77 -14.81 -5.83 -20.99
N SER A 78 -15.44 -6.43 -19.97
CA SER A 78 -14.73 -6.88 -18.77
C SER A 78 -13.73 -7.95 -19.17
N VAL A 79 -12.44 -7.64 -19.08
CA VAL A 79 -11.38 -8.63 -19.20
C VAL A 79 -11.22 -9.28 -17.83
N GLU A 80 -11.41 -10.60 -17.75
CA GLU A 80 -11.09 -11.35 -16.54
C GLU A 80 -9.57 -11.36 -16.33
N GLY A 81 -9.11 -10.61 -15.34
CA GLY A 81 -7.71 -10.55 -14.96
C GLY A 81 -7.55 -9.86 -13.61
N SER A 82 -6.66 -10.39 -12.77
CA SER A 82 -6.27 -9.73 -11.52
C SER A 82 -4.75 -9.58 -11.47
N VAL A 83 -4.28 -8.41 -11.05
CA VAL A 83 -2.87 -8.19 -10.73
C VAL A 83 -2.72 -8.36 -9.23
N MET A 84 -2.06 -9.45 -8.81
CA MET A 84 -1.81 -9.72 -7.41
C MET A 84 -0.46 -9.13 -7.00
N VAL A 85 -0.48 -8.18 -6.08
CA VAL A 85 0.72 -7.59 -5.49
C VAL A 85 0.93 -8.19 -4.10
N THR A 86 2.04 -8.90 -3.90
CA THR A 86 2.38 -9.55 -2.63
C THR A 86 3.63 -8.95 -2.01
N LEU A 87 3.60 -8.80 -0.69
CA LEU A 87 4.78 -8.47 0.11
C LEU A 87 5.50 -9.75 0.57
N PRO A 88 6.82 -9.71 0.78
CA PRO A 88 7.57 -10.77 1.43
C PRO A 88 6.97 -11.17 2.79
N THR A 89 7.09 -12.45 3.15
CA THR A 89 6.63 -12.97 4.46
C THR A 89 7.28 -12.26 5.63
N TRP A 90 8.57 -11.92 5.53
CA TRP A 90 9.30 -11.18 6.56
C TRP A 90 8.71 -9.79 6.81
N ALA A 91 8.19 -9.13 5.77
CA ALA A 91 7.61 -7.80 5.88
C ALA A 91 6.26 -7.84 6.62
N ILE A 92 5.53 -8.94 6.49
CA ILE A 92 4.29 -9.19 7.22
C ILE A 92 4.60 -9.61 8.66
N ALA A 93 5.59 -10.48 8.88
CA ALA A 93 5.96 -10.97 10.21
C ALA A 93 6.45 -9.85 11.14
N SER A 94 7.16 -8.86 10.59
CA SER A 94 7.60 -7.67 11.34
C SER A 94 6.59 -6.51 11.31
N SER A 95 5.40 -6.70 10.73
CA SER A 95 4.47 -5.59 10.52
C SER A 95 3.97 -4.96 11.82
N GLU A 96 3.68 -5.75 12.85
CA GLU A 96 3.19 -5.23 14.14
C GLU A 96 4.19 -4.26 14.79
N GLU A 97 5.49 -4.52 14.66
CA GLU A 97 6.54 -3.63 15.15
C GLU A 97 6.53 -2.29 14.42
N TYR A 98 6.42 -2.28 13.09
CA TYR A 98 6.46 -1.04 12.32
C TYR A 98 5.17 -0.22 12.48
N PHE A 99 4.01 -0.89 12.53
CA PHE A 99 2.69 -0.25 12.58
C PHE A 99 2.28 0.24 13.97
N SER A 100 2.89 -0.29 15.04
CA SER A 100 2.62 0.17 16.42
C SER A 100 3.45 1.39 16.83
N ARG A 101 4.55 1.68 16.12
CA ARG A 101 5.42 2.83 16.40
C ARG A 101 4.78 4.15 15.98
N LYS A 102 5.05 5.18 16.78
CA LYS A 102 4.87 6.59 16.39
C LYS A 102 6.22 7.13 15.92
N TYR A 103 6.22 7.79 14.77
CA TYR A 103 7.42 8.34 14.15
C TYR A 103 7.42 9.84 14.33
N THR A 104 8.53 10.43 14.76
CA THR A 104 8.57 11.84 15.17
C THR A 104 9.53 12.70 14.35
N SER A 105 10.38 12.06 13.53
CA SER A 105 11.36 12.74 12.69
C SER A 105 11.40 12.15 11.28
N ASP A 106 11.91 12.94 10.33
CA ASP A 106 12.17 12.46 8.97
C ASP A 106 13.21 11.35 8.97
N GLU A 107 14.20 11.41 9.87
CA GLU A 107 15.22 10.39 10.04
C GLU A 107 14.63 9.05 10.51
N ASP A 108 13.63 9.06 11.41
CA ASP A 108 12.96 7.83 11.87
C ASP A 108 12.20 7.15 10.70
N MET A 109 11.45 7.95 9.94
CA MET A 109 10.64 7.47 8.82
C MET A 109 11.53 7.00 7.66
N MET A 110 12.60 7.74 7.36
CA MET A 110 13.57 7.38 6.33
C MET A 110 14.36 6.14 6.72
N SER A 111 14.72 5.98 8.01
CA SER A 111 15.38 4.76 8.51
C SER A 111 14.54 3.52 8.24
N LEU A 112 13.20 3.61 8.33
CA LEU A 112 12.33 2.49 7.94
C LEU A 112 12.41 2.20 6.44
N ALA A 113 12.34 3.21 5.57
CA ALA A 113 12.44 3.01 4.13
C ALA A 113 13.78 2.38 3.72
N ILE A 114 14.89 2.84 4.32
CA ILE A 114 16.24 2.28 4.13
C ILE A 114 16.30 0.84 4.65
N HIS A 115 15.74 0.56 5.82
CA HIS A 115 15.69 -0.80 6.38
C HIS A 115 14.91 -1.76 5.48
N LEU A 116 13.76 -1.33 4.96
CA LEU A 116 12.97 -2.12 4.01
C LEU A 116 13.75 -2.41 2.72
N SER A 117 14.50 -1.42 2.21
CA SER A 117 15.40 -1.58 1.07
C SER A 117 16.50 -2.60 1.35
N ASP A 118 17.25 -2.43 2.45
CA ASP A 118 18.36 -3.30 2.82
C ASP A 118 17.88 -4.74 3.02
N ARG A 119 16.78 -4.91 3.76
CA ARG A 119 16.22 -6.22 4.06
C ARG A 119 15.67 -6.91 2.82
N ASN A 120 15.12 -6.17 1.86
CA ASN A 120 14.67 -6.75 0.59
C ASN A 120 15.82 -7.41 -0.19
N ILE A 121 17.04 -6.89 -0.03
CA ILE A 121 18.26 -7.47 -0.61
C ILE A 121 18.73 -8.67 0.22
N THR A 122 18.89 -8.51 1.54
CA THR A 122 19.49 -9.54 2.40
C THR A 122 18.64 -10.79 2.47
N GLU A 123 17.32 -10.66 2.34
CA GLU A 123 16.37 -11.77 2.28
C GLU A 123 16.21 -12.34 0.86
N GLY A 124 16.88 -11.75 -0.14
CA GLY A 124 16.81 -12.18 -1.54
C GLY A 124 15.44 -11.98 -2.18
N THR A 125 14.67 -11.00 -1.71
CA THR A 125 13.27 -10.82 -2.13
C THR A 125 13.07 -9.72 -3.17
N GLY A 126 14.08 -8.93 -3.55
CA GLY A 126 13.96 -7.98 -4.66
C GLY A 126 15.12 -7.00 -4.76
N GLY A 127 14.91 -5.92 -5.52
CA GLY A 127 15.90 -4.85 -5.70
C GLY A 127 16.06 -3.94 -4.47
N PRO A 128 17.11 -3.10 -4.45
CA PRO A 128 17.54 -2.29 -3.31
C PRO A 128 16.71 -1.00 -3.14
N PHE A 129 15.38 -1.14 -3.15
CA PHE A 129 14.46 0.00 -3.03
C PHE A 129 13.30 -0.32 -2.09
N GLY A 130 13.09 0.56 -1.12
CA GLY A 130 12.04 0.49 -0.12
C GLY A 130 11.36 1.85 0.03
N ALA A 131 10.06 1.83 0.32
CA ALA A 131 9.26 3.01 0.53
C ALA A 131 8.20 2.75 1.61
N ALA A 132 7.70 3.82 2.21
CA ALA A 132 6.65 3.78 3.22
C ALA A 132 5.78 5.03 3.12
N ILE A 133 4.48 4.86 3.35
CA ILE A 133 3.54 5.98 3.46
C ILE A 133 3.13 6.14 4.91
N PHE A 134 3.23 7.37 5.39
CA PHE A 134 2.86 7.76 6.74
C PHE A 134 1.68 8.73 6.69
N GLU A 135 0.86 8.70 7.73
CA GLU A 135 -0.16 9.71 7.99
C GLU A 135 0.34 10.61 9.12
N ARG A 136 0.34 11.92 8.87
CA ARG A 136 0.72 12.93 9.87
C ARG A 136 -0.47 13.25 10.76
N HIS A 137 -0.18 13.29 12.05
CA HIS A 137 -1.06 13.68 13.12
C HIS A 137 -0.44 14.85 13.89
N GLU A 138 -1.29 15.64 14.52
CA GLU A 138 -0.86 16.58 15.56
C GLU A 138 -1.73 16.32 16.78
N ASP A 139 -1.06 16.22 17.92
CA ASP A 139 -1.63 15.99 19.23
C ASP A 139 -1.22 17.13 20.16
N GLU A 140 -2.17 17.62 20.95
CA GLU A 140 -1.97 18.79 21.82
C GLU A 140 -0.86 18.57 22.86
N VAL A 141 -0.59 17.32 23.23
CA VAL A 141 0.34 16.95 24.30
C VAL A 141 1.68 16.46 23.76
N MET A 142 1.67 15.58 22.74
CA MET A 142 2.88 15.02 22.15
C MET A 142 3.47 15.84 21.00
N GLY A 143 2.72 16.80 20.44
CA GLY A 143 3.10 17.51 19.22
C GLY A 143 2.80 16.71 17.94
N SER A 144 3.53 17.02 16.85
CA SER A 144 3.34 16.33 15.57
C SER A 144 4.04 14.98 15.56
N TYR A 145 3.33 13.96 15.08
CA TYR A 145 3.87 12.61 14.87
C TYR A 145 3.23 11.96 13.66
N CYS A 146 3.83 10.87 13.19
CA CYS A 146 3.36 10.10 12.05
C CYS A 146 3.05 8.66 12.45
N THR A 147 2.03 8.07 11.83
CA THR A 147 1.74 6.63 11.91
C THR A 147 1.89 5.99 10.54
N LEU A 148 2.42 4.78 10.51
CA LEU A 148 2.61 4.04 9.26
C LEU A 148 1.27 3.59 8.66
N VAL A 149 1.07 3.84 7.37
CA VAL A 149 -0.13 3.43 6.61
C VAL A 149 0.18 2.21 5.75
N SER A 150 1.27 2.26 4.99
CA SER A 150 1.72 1.15 4.14
C SER A 150 3.23 1.12 4.00
N ILE A 151 3.73 -0.02 3.55
CA ILE A 151 5.12 -0.24 3.15
C ILE A 151 5.14 -0.77 1.73
N GLY A 152 6.24 -0.54 1.03
CA GLY A 152 6.49 -1.08 -0.30
C GLY A 152 7.97 -1.35 -0.51
N MET A 153 8.27 -2.40 -1.24
CA MET A 153 9.63 -2.72 -1.67
C MET A 153 9.57 -3.10 -3.14
N ASN A 154 10.69 -2.96 -3.85
CA ASN A 154 10.74 -3.41 -5.23
C ASN A 154 10.36 -4.90 -5.37
N ARG A 155 9.37 -5.19 -6.22
CA ARG A 155 8.89 -6.54 -6.54
C ARG A 155 9.03 -6.89 -8.02
N VAL A 156 9.72 -6.08 -8.82
CA VAL A 156 9.74 -6.15 -10.29
C VAL A 156 10.08 -7.54 -10.80
N VAL A 157 11.26 -8.05 -10.43
CA VAL A 157 11.76 -9.34 -10.90
C VAL A 157 10.94 -10.49 -10.30
N THR A 158 10.64 -10.41 -9.00
CA THR A 158 9.95 -11.50 -8.27
C THR A 158 8.51 -11.72 -8.70
N LEU A 159 7.82 -10.68 -9.18
CA LEU A 159 6.41 -10.74 -9.59
C LEU A 159 6.24 -10.55 -11.11
N GLY A 160 7.33 -10.45 -11.87
CA GLY A 160 7.28 -10.33 -13.33
C GLY A 160 6.53 -9.08 -13.82
N ASN A 161 6.58 -7.97 -13.09
CA ASN A 161 5.86 -6.75 -13.42
C ASN A 161 6.74 -5.53 -13.23
N SER A 162 7.08 -4.85 -14.33
CA SER A 162 7.98 -3.69 -14.36
C SER A 162 7.49 -2.50 -13.55
N THR A 163 6.19 -2.41 -13.27
CA THR A 163 5.61 -1.27 -12.55
C THR A 163 5.68 -1.39 -11.04
N LEU A 164 6.08 -2.54 -10.48
CA LEU A 164 6.07 -2.82 -9.03
C LEU A 164 7.36 -2.36 -8.33
N HIS A 165 7.64 -1.06 -8.43
CA HIS A 165 8.66 -0.36 -7.65
C HIS A 165 8.22 -0.18 -6.19
N GLY A 166 9.15 0.18 -5.30
CA GLY A 166 8.83 0.34 -3.87
C GLY A 166 7.74 1.37 -3.64
N GLU A 167 7.84 2.52 -4.32
CA GLU A 167 6.92 3.64 -4.23
C GLU A 167 5.52 3.28 -4.74
N THR A 168 5.43 2.62 -5.90
CA THR A 168 4.14 2.22 -6.47
C THR A 168 3.45 1.16 -5.62
N VAL A 169 4.19 0.19 -5.08
CA VAL A 169 3.64 -0.80 -4.15
C VAL A 169 3.15 -0.12 -2.87
N ALA A 170 3.91 0.81 -2.30
CA ALA A 170 3.50 1.56 -1.11
C ALA A 170 2.20 2.35 -1.37
N ILE A 171 2.12 3.08 -2.50
CA ILE A 171 0.93 3.83 -2.93
C ILE A 171 -0.28 2.91 -3.08
N GLN A 172 -0.15 1.82 -3.85
CA GLN A 172 -1.24 0.87 -4.10
C GLN A 172 -1.79 0.28 -2.79
N LEU A 173 -0.90 -0.11 -1.87
CA LEU A 173 -1.29 -0.67 -0.58
C LEU A 173 -1.88 0.38 0.37
N ALA A 174 -1.40 1.63 0.34
CA ALA A 174 -2.00 2.72 1.11
C ALA A 174 -3.42 3.02 0.63
N GLN A 175 -3.60 3.24 -0.67
CA GLN A 175 -4.90 3.48 -1.29
C GLN A 175 -5.88 2.34 -0.99
N ARG A 176 -5.42 1.08 -1.09
CA ARG A 176 -6.23 -0.08 -0.71
C ARG A 176 -6.61 -0.09 0.76
N ARG A 177 -5.69 0.26 1.66
CA ARG A 177 -5.92 0.29 3.12
C ARG A 177 -6.88 1.39 3.51
N VAL A 178 -6.74 2.57 2.91
CA VAL A 178 -7.63 3.72 3.20
C VAL A 178 -8.97 3.57 2.49
N GLY A 179 -9.04 2.78 1.41
CA GLY A 179 -10.28 2.46 0.70
C GLY A 179 -10.66 3.48 -0.37
N THR A 180 -9.69 4.22 -0.91
CA THR A 180 -9.87 5.26 -1.94
C THR A 180 -8.70 5.24 -2.93
N TYR A 181 -8.93 5.74 -4.14
CA TYR A 181 -7.90 5.84 -5.18
C TYR A 181 -6.99 7.07 -5.01
N THR A 182 -7.31 7.99 -4.10
CA THR A 182 -6.51 9.18 -3.81
C THR A 182 -6.22 9.27 -2.32
N LEU A 183 -5.00 9.66 -1.97
CA LEU A 183 -4.60 9.98 -0.61
C LEU A 183 -4.84 11.46 -0.26
N ARG A 184 -5.35 12.26 -1.21
CA ARG A 184 -5.88 13.60 -0.93
C ARG A 184 -7.30 13.44 -0.42
N ILE A 185 -7.44 13.41 0.90
CA ILE A 185 -8.71 13.10 1.57
C ILE A 185 -9.10 14.26 2.47
N ASP A 186 -10.28 14.81 2.21
CA ASP A 186 -10.89 15.81 3.07
C ASP A 186 -11.58 15.13 4.28
N GLU A 187 -11.87 15.87 5.36
CA GLU A 187 -12.36 15.29 6.62
C GLU A 187 -13.60 14.39 6.47
N ASP A 188 -14.47 14.70 5.52
CA ASP A 188 -15.72 13.97 5.26
C ASP A 188 -15.49 12.62 4.54
N GLY A 189 -14.24 12.26 4.27
CA GLY A 189 -13.86 11.04 3.53
C GLY A 189 -14.09 11.16 2.02
N GLY A 190 -14.44 12.36 1.55
CA GLY A 190 -14.48 12.70 0.13
C GLY A 190 -13.10 12.66 -0.48
N ASP A 191 -13.03 12.22 -1.74
CA ASP A 191 -11.84 12.20 -2.59
C ASP A 191 -11.56 13.56 -3.26
N GLY A 192 -12.24 14.62 -2.81
CA GLY A 192 -12.20 15.95 -3.41
C GLY A 192 -12.91 16.05 -4.77
N SER A 193 -13.58 15.00 -5.26
CA SER A 193 -14.23 15.00 -6.58
C SER A 193 -15.55 15.77 -6.66
N ASP A 194 -16.12 16.19 -5.52
CA ASP A 194 -17.31 17.05 -5.46
C ASP A 194 -16.98 18.52 -5.78
N GLU A 195 -15.70 18.89 -5.78
CA GLU A 195 -15.21 20.13 -6.40
C GLU A 195 -14.60 19.79 -7.76
N GLY A 196 -15.46 19.71 -8.78
CA GLY A 196 -15.07 19.35 -10.14
C GLY A 196 -13.83 20.10 -10.63
N LEU A 197 -12.84 19.35 -11.12
CA LEU A 197 -11.75 19.86 -11.96
C LEU A 197 -12.34 20.44 -13.26
N TYR A 198 -12.84 21.67 -13.21
CA TYR A 198 -13.16 22.45 -14.40
C TYR A 198 -11.85 22.96 -15.00
N TRP A 199 -11.48 22.44 -16.16
CA TRP A 199 -10.60 23.14 -17.09
C TRP A 199 -11.38 24.36 -17.61
N ASP A 200 -11.00 25.56 -17.15
CA ASP A 200 -11.56 26.81 -17.64
C ASP A 200 -10.89 27.19 -18.97
N GLU A 201 -11.51 26.78 -20.08
CA GLU A 201 -11.25 27.40 -21.38
C GLU A 201 -12.05 28.70 -21.49
N GLY A 202 -11.51 29.78 -20.91
CA GLY A 202 -11.83 31.14 -21.35
C GLY A 202 -12.53 32.04 -20.34
N ASN A 203 -11.71 32.91 -19.73
CA ASN A 203 -11.91 34.36 -19.62
C ASN A 203 -13.30 34.85 -19.16
N HIS A 204 -13.70 34.52 -17.92
CA HIS A 204 -14.65 35.32 -17.17
C HIS A 204 -14.22 35.43 -15.70
N GLU A 205 -13.98 36.65 -15.22
CA GLU A 205 -13.75 36.95 -13.80
C GLU A 205 -15.00 36.60 -12.99
N HIS A 206 -15.02 35.39 -12.42
CA HIS A 206 -15.97 35.02 -11.40
C HIS A 206 -15.36 35.29 -10.02
N GLU A 207 -16.10 36.05 -9.22
CA GLU A 207 -15.77 36.42 -7.85
C GLU A 207 -15.49 35.14 -7.04
N LYS A 208 -14.28 35.05 -6.46
CA LYS A 208 -13.83 33.90 -5.66
C LYS A 208 -14.87 33.56 -4.58
N PRO A 209 -15.31 32.30 -4.47
CA PRO A 209 -16.09 31.86 -3.33
C PRO A 209 -15.36 32.21 -2.03
N THR A 210 -16.11 32.82 -1.13
CA THR A 210 -15.70 33.32 0.18
C THR A 210 -15.02 32.25 1.04
N GLN A 211 -13.83 32.60 1.54
CA GLN A 211 -13.00 32.01 2.62
C GLN A 211 -13.17 30.52 2.98
N PRO A 212 -12.08 29.72 2.97
CA PRO A 212 -12.16 28.33 3.40
C PRO A 212 -12.41 28.28 4.92
N THR A 213 -13.55 27.72 5.32
CA THR A 213 -13.77 27.28 6.69
C THR A 213 -12.68 26.28 7.06
N SER A 214 -11.99 26.52 8.17
CA SER A 214 -10.79 25.80 8.64
C SER A 214 -11.04 24.31 8.96
N LYS A 215 -11.25 23.47 7.95
CA LYS A 215 -11.33 22.01 8.09
C LYS A 215 -9.94 21.38 7.91
N ARG A 216 -9.56 20.43 8.76
CA ARG A 216 -8.20 19.86 8.84
C ARG A 216 -8.06 18.67 7.89
N GLN A 217 -7.46 18.90 6.73
CA GLN A 217 -7.19 17.87 5.73
C GLN A 217 -6.23 16.79 6.25
N ARG A 218 -6.50 15.51 5.93
CA ARG A 218 -5.57 14.41 6.27
C ARG A 218 -4.33 14.53 5.38
N SER A 219 -3.15 14.36 5.98
CA SER A 219 -1.88 14.54 5.29
C SER A 219 -1.10 13.23 5.24
N PHE A 220 -0.84 12.73 4.03
CA PHE A 220 -0.07 11.52 3.79
C PHE A 220 1.28 11.84 3.15
N GLU A 221 2.35 11.23 3.66
CA GLU A 221 3.72 11.49 3.26
C GLU A 221 4.40 10.21 2.76
N LEU A 222 5.00 10.27 1.58
CA LEU A 222 5.77 9.19 0.98
C LEU A 222 7.26 9.34 1.34
N PHE A 223 7.82 8.36 2.02
CA PHE A 223 9.25 8.24 2.24
C PHE A 223 9.80 7.15 1.32
N THR A 224 10.83 7.46 0.55
CA THR A 224 11.46 6.54 -0.39
C THR A 224 12.98 6.50 -0.18
N SER A 225 13.54 5.28 -0.16
CA SER A 225 14.97 5.05 0.10
C SER A 225 15.87 5.65 -0.99
N CYS A 226 15.34 5.88 -2.19
CA CYS A 226 16.01 6.55 -3.29
C CYS A 226 15.05 7.53 -3.96
N GLU A 227 15.59 8.60 -4.54
CA GLU A 227 14.82 9.48 -5.40
C GLU A 227 14.02 8.69 -6.45
N PRO A 228 12.74 9.04 -6.67
CA PRO A 228 11.88 8.27 -7.56
C PRO A 228 12.27 8.40 -9.02
N CYS A 229 12.22 7.28 -9.75
CA CYS A 229 12.33 7.27 -11.20
C CYS A 229 11.17 8.01 -11.88
N ALA A 230 11.25 8.24 -13.19
CA ALA A 230 10.21 8.96 -13.94
C ALA A 230 8.80 8.37 -13.76
N MET A 231 8.67 7.04 -13.70
CA MET A 231 7.40 6.37 -13.42
C MET A 231 6.89 6.68 -12.01
N CYS A 232 7.76 6.58 -10.99
CA CYS A 232 7.38 6.76 -9.60
C CYS A 232 7.09 8.23 -9.26
N LEU A 233 7.73 9.18 -9.96
CA LEU A 233 7.36 10.60 -9.91
C LEU A 233 5.94 10.83 -10.42
N GLY A 234 5.60 10.24 -11.57
CA GLY A 234 4.24 10.28 -12.09
C GLY A 234 3.25 9.66 -11.11
N ALA A 235 3.55 8.48 -10.56
CA ALA A 235 2.71 7.83 -9.56
C ALA A 235 2.53 8.70 -8.30
N THR A 236 3.59 9.36 -7.84
CA THR A 236 3.56 10.29 -6.69
C THR A 236 2.60 11.46 -6.98
N LEU A 237 2.72 12.09 -8.15
CA LEU A 237 1.86 13.20 -8.58
C LEU A 237 0.37 12.83 -8.54
N TRP A 238 0.01 11.62 -8.97
CA TRP A 238 -1.37 11.14 -9.01
C TRP A 238 -1.87 10.50 -7.72
N SER A 239 -0.98 10.18 -6.77
CA SER A 239 -1.34 9.38 -5.59
C SER A 239 -2.16 10.14 -4.55
N GLY A 240 -2.08 11.47 -4.54
CA GLY A 240 -2.69 12.33 -3.53
C GLY A 240 -1.86 12.55 -2.26
N VAL A 241 -0.63 12.04 -2.18
CA VAL A 241 0.28 12.40 -1.08
C VAL A 241 0.59 13.91 -1.10
N THR A 242 0.80 14.50 0.07
CA THR A 242 1.08 15.94 0.24
C THR A 242 2.57 16.22 0.40
N ARG A 243 3.38 15.17 0.60
CA ARG A 243 4.83 15.29 0.74
C ARG A 243 5.55 14.03 0.28
N ILE A 244 6.71 14.21 -0.33
CA ILE A 244 7.67 13.15 -0.64
C ILE A 244 9.04 13.49 -0.02
N VAL A 245 9.66 12.47 0.58
CA VAL A 245 10.98 12.55 1.21
C VAL A 245 11.88 11.46 0.65
N CYS A 246 13.05 11.84 0.17
CA CYS A 246 13.98 10.97 -0.56
C CYS A 246 15.30 10.77 0.18
N GLY A 247 15.78 9.53 0.19
CA GLY A 247 17.08 9.14 0.75
C GLY A 247 18.26 9.34 -0.21
N ALA A 248 18.65 8.25 -0.88
CA ALA A 248 19.69 8.26 -1.91
C ALA A 248 19.27 9.09 -3.13
N THR A 249 20.24 9.59 -3.91
CA THR A 249 19.96 10.36 -5.12
C THR A 249 19.83 9.49 -6.36
N LYS A 250 19.25 10.06 -7.42
CA LYS A 250 19.29 9.51 -8.79
C LYS A 250 20.69 9.07 -9.19
N ASP A 251 21.69 9.93 -8.97
CA ASP A 251 23.09 9.63 -9.31
C ASP A 251 23.62 8.41 -8.53
N ASP A 252 23.21 8.23 -7.27
CA ASP A 252 23.63 7.09 -6.46
C ASP A 252 23.09 5.78 -7.07
N ALA A 253 21.83 5.76 -7.53
CA ALA A 253 21.24 4.61 -8.21
C ALA A 253 21.84 4.36 -9.61
N GLN A 254 22.05 5.42 -10.39
CA GLN A 254 22.68 5.32 -11.72
C GLN A 254 24.12 4.84 -11.66
N SER A 255 24.86 5.18 -10.59
CA SER A 255 26.25 4.75 -10.38
C SER A 255 26.40 3.22 -10.27
N ILE A 256 25.35 2.52 -9.84
CA ILE A 256 25.31 1.05 -9.77
C ILE A 256 24.55 0.43 -10.94
N GLY A 257 24.14 1.23 -11.93
CA GLY A 257 23.60 0.76 -13.20
C GLY A 257 22.09 0.83 -13.37
N PHE A 258 21.30 1.33 -12.41
CA PHE A 258 19.84 1.52 -12.61
C PHE A 258 19.54 2.71 -13.53
N ASP A 259 18.52 2.60 -14.39
CA ASP A 259 18.00 3.71 -15.19
C ASP A 259 16.80 4.37 -14.50
N GLU A 260 16.98 5.62 -14.12
CA GLU A 260 15.96 6.45 -13.48
C GLU A 260 15.06 7.17 -14.50
N GLY A 261 15.40 7.12 -15.78
CA GLY A 261 14.69 7.77 -16.87
C GLY A 261 14.83 9.30 -16.87
N PRO A 262 13.97 10.02 -17.61
CA PRO A 262 14.06 11.47 -17.82
C PRO A 262 13.53 12.26 -16.62
N VAL A 263 14.20 12.09 -15.48
CA VAL A 263 14.00 12.89 -14.26
C VAL A 263 14.96 14.07 -14.26
N PHE A 264 14.41 15.27 -14.12
CA PHE A 264 15.15 16.54 -14.08
C PHE A 264 14.80 17.32 -12.80
N GLU A 265 15.57 18.35 -12.47
CA GLU A 265 15.25 19.25 -11.35
C GLU A 265 13.85 19.89 -11.50
N GLU A 266 13.44 20.17 -12.74
CA GLU A 266 12.11 20.68 -13.08
C GLU A 266 10.99 19.70 -12.72
N SER A 267 11.26 18.39 -12.72
CA SER A 267 10.30 17.37 -12.35
C SER A 267 9.88 17.53 -10.88
N TYR A 268 10.82 17.81 -9.97
CA TYR A 268 10.51 18.06 -8.56
C TYR A 268 9.77 19.39 -8.36
N LYS A 269 10.16 20.45 -9.10
CA LYS A 269 9.43 21.73 -9.08
C LYS A 269 7.97 21.57 -9.53
N HIS A 270 7.70 20.61 -10.42
CA HIS A 270 6.33 20.32 -10.84
C HIS A 270 5.50 19.70 -9.70
N LEU A 271 6.09 18.81 -8.90
CA LEU A 271 5.45 18.28 -7.69
C LEU A 271 5.13 19.40 -6.69
N GLU A 272 6.09 20.29 -6.43
CA GLU A 272 5.90 21.43 -5.51
C GLU A 272 4.76 22.34 -5.98
N LYS A 273 4.69 22.64 -7.28
CA LYS A 273 3.58 23.41 -7.88
C LYS A 273 2.22 22.71 -7.76
N ALA A 274 2.20 21.38 -7.71
CA ALA A 274 0.99 20.58 -7.49
C ALA A 274 0.60 20.47 -6.00
N GLY A 275 1.35 21.14 -5.10
CA GLY A 275 1.12 21.14 -3.66
C GLY A 275 1.76 19.96 -2.93
N ILE A 276 2.74 19.30 -3.55
CA ILE A 276 3.48 18.18 -2.95
C ILE A 276 4.84 18.68 -2.50
N ASN A 277 5.05 18.77 -1.19
CA ASN A 277 6.32 19.19 -0.62
C ASN A 277 7.43 18.16 -0.92
N VAL A 278 8.60 18.61 -1.36
CA VAL A 278 9.72 17.73 -1.69
C VAL A 278 10.86 17.95 -0.70
N THR A 279 11.37 16.86 -0.11
CA THR A 279 12.59 16.89 0.72
C THR A 279 13.54 15.81 0.22
N ARG A 280 14.82 16.15 0.01
CA ARG A 280 15.81 15.25 -0.59
C ARG A 280 17.02 15.10 0.33
N ASN A 281 17.77 14.01 0.14
CA ASN A 281 19.02 13.71 0.84
C ASN A 281 18.87 13.40 2.35
N VAL A 282 17.71 12.98 2.82
CA VAL A 282 17.53 12.56 4.22
C VAL A 282 18.23 11.21 4.41
N LEU A 283 19.22 11.12 5.30
CA LEU A 283 20.03 9.91 5.48
C LEU A 283 20.61 9.35 4.16
N ARG A 284 21.03 10.26 3.26
CA ARG A 284 21.57 9.88 1.94
C ARG A 284 22.73 8.90 2.04
N ALA A 285 23.67 9.12 2.98
CA ALA A 285 24.87 8.29 3.10
C ALA A 285 24.53 6.84 3.43
N GLU A 286 23.57 6.64 4.35
CA GLU A 286 23.05 5.34 4.75
C GLU A 286 22.30 4.68 3.60
N ALA A 287 21.44 5.41 2.89
CA ALA A 287 20.69 4.93 1.75
C ALA A 287 21.61 4.52 0.58
N ALA A 288 22.57 5.37 0.21
CA ALA A 288 23.54 5.11 -0.85
C ALA A 288 24.42 3.89 -0.54
N LYS A 289 24.73 3.64 0.75
CA LYS A 289 25.48 2.46 1.17
C LYS A 289 24.74 1.15 0.90
N VAL A 290 23.40 1.16 0.95
CA VAL A 290 22.58 0.00 0.58
C VAL A 290 22.69 -0.27 -0.93
N LEU A 291 22.58 0.78 -1.76
CA LEU A 291 22.77 0.69 -3.21
C LEU A 291 24.17 0.17 -3.58
N GLN A 292 25.22 0.76 -3.02
CA GLN A 292 26.60 0.35 -3.29
C GLN A 292 26.85 -1.12 -2.93
N ARG A 293 26.28 -1.61 -1.83
CA ARG A 293 26.39 -3.03 -1.42
C ARG A 293 25.72 -3.95 -2.44
N TYR A 294 24.54 -3.56 -2.95
CA TYR A 294 23.84 -4.30 -4.00
C TYR A 294 24.65 -4.38 -5.29
N GLY A 295 25.20 -3.24 -5.74
CA GLY A 295 26.02 -3.14 -6.95
C GLY A 295 27.29 -4.00 -6.89
N CYS A 296 27.97 -4.03 -5.73
CA CYS A 296 29.13 -4.90 -5.50
C CYS A 296 28.78 -6.40 -5.39
N GLY A 297 27.53 -6.74 -5.06
CA GLY A 297 27.07 -8.09 -4.73
C GLY A 297 26.43 -8.88 -5.89
N CYS A 298 26.43 -8.34 -7.11
CA CYS A 298 25.88 -8.98 -8.32
C CYS A 298 24.36 -9.28 -8.31
N GLY A 299 23.55 -8.47 -7.61
CA GLY A 299 22.10 -8.56 -7.74
C GLY A 299 21.62 -8.21 -9.17
N PRO A 300 20.48 -8.75 -9.64
CA PRO A 300 19.99 -8.46 -11.00
C PRO A 300 19.53 -7.01 -11.15
N ILE A 301 20.28 -6.21 -11.92
CA ILE A 301 19.87 -4.86 -12.32
C ILE A 301 18.86 -4.98 -13.45
N TYR A 302 17.59 -4.65 -13.16
CA TYR A 302 16.55 -4.53 -14.18
C TYR A 302 16.47 -3.06 -14.65
N ASN A 303 16.11 -2.83 -15.91
CA ASN A 303 16.15 -1.51 -16.55
C ASN A 303 17.49 -0.79 -16.36
N GLY A 304 18.59 -1.42 -16.79
CA GLY A 304 19.91 -0.82 -16.62
C GLY A 304 20.22 0.29 -17.63
N CYS A 305 21.03 1.28 -17.23
CA CYS A 305 21.64 2.24 -18.15
C CYS A 305 22.50 1.47 -19.18
N LYS A 306 22.26 1.68 -20.47
CA LYS A 306 23.12 1.17 -21.55
C LYS A 306 24.25 2.15 -21.86
#